data_AF-A0AA96Y0D2-F1
#
_entry.id   AF-A0AA96Y0D2-F1
#
_cell.length_a   1.000
_cell.length_b   1.000
_cell.length_c   1.000
_cell.angle_alpha   90.00
_cell.angle_beta   90.00
_cell.angle_gamma   90.00
#
_symmetry.space_group_name_H-M   'P 1'
#
loop_
_entity.id
_entity.type
_entity.pdbx_description
1 polymer ?
#
loop_
_entity_poly.entity_id
_entity_poly.type
_entity_poly.pdbx_seq_one_letter_code
_entity_poly.pdbx_strand_id
1 'polypeptide(L)'
;MGRADEDEDARLSAYDVRGMLRRGAGEGYAEVDFLGKDGRRYRARWSVWRARNRAEGRFRPQEMQLMDVVTGQLTGRTKGEVLAAIQERLGLSFDQFRRSALLAQGEFAAFLKADASERAELLERMTGTEVYSRLSMAAHEKNKAEQESLAKRAQGLAAIALMPEAERAAAAAALGEESRARQAVEALLKDAQAAAAWHVARAGLREAELAAEAKAQAARTALEEAAPRAARLEAVREAEAFRGPVAAAEAAERRWAEAEAAQVARASEVEAALSKVSARRVGQLEAETARAAAQEQEVATRPALEEAARLDARLEGVSREAREARARAETSQAALAEAKAELDAVLVREAEARDKGRPRGTG
;
A
#
# COMPACT_ATOMS: atom_id res chain seq x y z
N MET A 1 -5.58 -89.71 82.45
CA MET A 1 -5.89 -90.70 83.50
C MET A 1 -7.37 -90.61 83.85
N GLY A 2 -8.15 -91.60 83.40
CA GLY A 2 -9.60 -91.79 83.63
C GLY A 2 -9.95 -93.25 83.32
N ARG A 3 -11.06 -93.78 83.88
CA ARG A 3 -11.56 -95.13 83.57
C ARG A 3 -12.09 -95.20 82.14
N ALA A 4 -12.19 -96.41 81.60
CA ALA A 4 -12.43 -96.69 80.18
C ALA A 4 -13.80 -96.21 79.64
N ASP A 5 -14.73 -95.81 80.51
CA ASP A 5 -16.14 -95.54 80.15
C ASP A 5 -16.51 -94.03 80.16
N GLU A 6 -15.53 -93.13 80.03
CA GLU A 6 -15.78 -91.69 79.81
C GLU A 6 -15.41 -91.29 78.37
N ASP A 7 -16.29 -90.51 77.70
CA ASP A 7 -16.09 -89.89 76.36
C ASP A 7 -14.64 -89.39 76.18
N GLU A 8 -14.03 -89.60 75.00
CA GLU A 8 -12.63 -89.22 74.72
C GLU A 8 -12.31 -87.74 75.01
N ASP A 9 -13.30 -86.84 74.87
CA ASP A 9 -13.20 -85.42 75.20
C ASP A 9 -13.01 -85.12 76.71
N ALA A 10 -13.18 -86.11 77.58
CA ALA A 10 -12.91 -85.99 79.02
C ALA A 10 -11.46 -86.34 79.40
N ARG A 11 -10.65 -86.87 78.46
CA ARG A 11 -9.27 -87.28 78.72
C ARG A 11 -8.32 -86.08 78.57
N LEU A 12 -7.89 -85.54 79.72
CA LEU A 12 -6.79 -84.57 79.74
C LEU A 12 -5.51 -85.17 79.12
N SER A 13 -4.87 -84.39 78.24
CA SER A 13 -3.53 -84.69 77.69
C SER A 13 -2.49 -84.76 78.82
N ALA A 14 -1.43 -85.54 78.61
CA ALA A 14 -0.31 -85.67 79.55
C ALA A 14 0.36 -84.32 79.90
N TYR A 15 0.21 -83.32 79.04
CA TYR A 15 0.79 -81.98 79.18
C TYR A 15 -0.23 -80.92 79.64
N ASP A 16 -1.47 -81.31 79.93
CA ASP A 16 -2.47 -80.36 80.41
C ASP A 16 -2.26 -80.08 81.90
N VAL A 17 -1.95 -78.82 82.22
CA VAL A 17 -1.69 -78.35 83.59
C VAL A 17 -2.87 -78.56 84.54
N ARG A 18 -4.11 -78.69 84.03
CA ARG A 18 -5.29 -79.05 84.84
C ARG A 18 -5.16 -80.43 85.48
N GLY A 19 -4.29 -81.29 84.94
CA GLY A 19 -3.93 -82.59 85.50
C GLY A 19 -3.19 -82.53 86.84
N MET A 20 -2.72 -81.35 87.27
CA MET A 20 -2.13 -81.15 88.60
C MET A 20 -3.14 -81.27 89.75
N LEU A 21 -4.45 -81.18 89.47
CA LEU A 21 -5.49 -81.33 90.48
C LEU A 21 -5.50 -82.78 91.05
N ARG A 22 -5.38 -82.90 92.38
CA ARG A 22 -5.38 -84.20 93.08
C ARG A 22 -6.64 -85.02 92.76
N ARG A 23 -6.47 -86.33 92.53
CA ARG A 23 -7.60 -87.25 92.33
C ARG A 23 -8.53 -87.27 93.55
N GLY A 24 -9.84 -87.19 93.29
CA GLY A 24 -10.88 -87.09 94.32
C GLY A 24 -11.27 -85.67 94.71
N ALA A 25 -10.53 -84.64 94.26
CA ALA A 25 -10.87 -83.24 94.51
C ALA A 25 -11.79 -82.65 93.41
N GLY A 26 -12.79 -81.86 93.82
CA GLY A 26 -13.70 -81.14 92.93
C GLY A 26 -13.17 -79.80 92.41
N GLU A 27 -12.21 -79.20 93.11
CA GLU A 27 -11.59 -77.91 92.76
C GLU A 27 -10.20 -77.77 93.37
N GLY A 28 -9.38 -76.85 92.82
CA GLY A 28 -8.08 -76.50 93.38
C GLY A 28 -7.50 -75.24 92.76
N TYR A 29 -6.54 -74.64 93.45
CA TYR A 29 -5.84 -73.44 92.99
C TYR A 29 -4.39 -73.42 93.47
N ALA A 30 -3.56 -72.65 92.77
CA ALA A 30 -2.23 -72.26 93.18
C ALA A 30 -2.16 -70.73 93.15
N GLU A 31 -1.64 -70.13 94.20
CA GLU A 31 -1.56 -68.67 94.36
C GLU A 31 -0.17 -68.29 94.85
N VAL A 32 0.40 -67.25 94.25
CA VAL A 32 1.70 -66.73 94.62
C VAL A 32 1.67 -65.21 94.67
N ASP A 33 2.14 -64.67 95.78
CA ASP A 33 2.39 -63.25 95.94
C ASP A 33 3.83 -62.95 95.58
N PHE A 34 4.05 -61.98 94.69
CA PHE A 34 5.37 -61.56 94.26
C PHE A 34 5.48 -60.03 94.19
N LEU A 35 6.72 -59.55 94.26
CA LEU A 35 7.04 -58.14 94.08
C LEU A 35 7.40 -57.91 92.60
N GLY A 36 6.67 -57.01 91.94
CA GLY A 36 7.01 -56.60 90.58
C GLY A 36 8.26 -55.71 90.54
N LYS A 37 8.85 -55.56 89.35
CA LYS A 37 9.99 -54.65 89.11
C LYS A 37 9.67 -53.18 89.40
N ASP A 38 8.38 -52.84 89.45
CA ASP A 38 7.83 -51.54 89.82
C ASP A 38 7.69 -51.34 91.34
N GLY A 39 8.10 -52.33 92.14
CA GLY A 39 8.04 -52.30 93.61
C GLY A 39 6.65 -52.58 94.20
N ARG A 40 5.64 -52.92 93.38
CA ARG A 40 4.28 -53.22 93.85
C ARG A 40 4.09 -54.72 94.08
N ARG A 41 3.18 -55.08 94.99
CA ARG A 41 2.86 -56.48 95.31
C ARG A 41 1.69 -56.97 94.47
N TYR A 42 1.93 -58.06 93.77
CA TYR A 42 0.94 -58.72 92.92
C TYR A 42 0.68 -60.14 93.39
N ARG A 43 -0.55 -60.59 93.19
CA ARG A 43 -1.00 -61.95 93.44
C ARG A 43 -1.38 -62.58 92.13
N ALA A 44 -0.64 -63.59 91.71
CA ALA A 44 -1.00 -64.44 90.58
C ALA A 44 -1.70 -65.69 91.10
N ARG A 45 -2.92 -65.94 90.60
CA ARG A 45 -3.71 -67.11 90.96
C ARG A 45 -4.05 -67.92 89.71
N TRP A 46 -3.78 -69.20 89.77
CA TRP A 46 -4.26 -70.19 88.81
C TRP A 46 -5.29 -71.07 89.50
N SER A 47 -6.48 -71.24 88.90
CA SER A 47 -7.57 -72.01 89.47
C SER A 47 -8.19 -72.98 88.46
N VAL A 48 -8.64 -74.13 88.95
CA VAL A 48 -9.28 -75.18 88.16
C VAL A 48 -10.42 -75.83 88.95
N TRP A 49 -11.51 -76.12 88.24
CA TRP A 49 -12.72 -76.72 88.82
C TRP A 49 -13.23 -77.88 87.98
N ARG A 50 -13.96 -78.79 88.63
CA ARG A 50 -14.80 -79.80 87.99
C ARG A 50 -16.26 -79.37 87.99
N ALA A 51 -17.04 -79.90 87.06
CA ALA A 51 -18.47 -79.63 86.96
C ALA A 51 -19.17 -79.92 88.30
N ARG A 52 -19.97 -78.96 88.78
CA ARG A 52 -20.69 -79.02 90.06
C ARG A 52 -19.79 -79.28 91.28
N ASN A 53 -18.48 -79.02 91.19
CA ASN A 53 -17.47 -79.28 92.21
C ASN A 53 -17.47 -80.74 92.74
N ARG A 54 -17.88 -81.70 91.91
CA ARG A 54 -17.85 -83.13 92.25
C ARG A 54 -16.58 -83.78 91.73
N ALA A 55 -16.05 -84.74 92.48
CA ALA A 55 -14.84 -85.48 92.13
C ALA A 55 -14.94 -86.15 90.74
N GLU A 56 -16.14 -86.56 90.34
CA GLU A 56 -16.47 -87.23 89.08
C GLU A 56 -16.92 -86.23 87.98
N GLY A 57 -16.90 -84.92 88.26
CA GLY A 57 -17.28 -83.91 87.28
C GLY A 57 -16.20 -83.69 86.20
N ARG A 58 -16.64 -83.32 84.99
CA ARG A 58 -15.74 -82.91 83.89
C ARG A 58 -14.96 -81.64 84.25
N PHE A 59 -13.72 -81.51 83.78
CA PHE A 59 -12.91 -80.30 84.01
C PHE A 59 -13.49 -79.09 83.27
N ARG A 60 -13.59 -77.96 83.97
CA ARG A 60 -13.91 -76.65 83.40
C ARG A 60 -12.63 -76.01 82.79
N PRO A 61 -12.76 -74.95 81.98
CA PRO A 61 -11.62 -74.12 81.58
C PRO A 61 -10.88 -73.61 82.82
N GLN A 62 -9.55 -73.66 82.78
CA GLN A 62 -8.73 -73.05 83.81
C GLN A 62 -8.89 -71.53 83.80
N GLU A 63 -8.74 -70.91 84.96
CA GLU A 63 -8.74 -69.46 85.10
C GLU A 63 -7.41 -68.98 85.64
N MET A 64 -6.91 -67.88 85.07
CA MET A 64 -5.72 -67.19 85.56
C MET A 64 -6.09 -65.76 85.87
N GLN A 65 -5.69 -65.30 87.04
CA GLN A 65 -5.95 -63.95 87.53
C GLN A 65 -4.65 -63.35 88.03
N LEU A 66 -4.43 -62.08 87.72
CA LEU A 66 -3.38 -61.26 88.32
C LEU A 66 -4.04 -60.09 89.02
N MET A 67 -3.79 -59.94 90.31
CA MET A 67 -4.41 -58.92 91.15
C MET A 67 -3.33 -58.10 91.84
N ASP A 68 -3.48 -56.78 91.86
CA ASP A 68 -2.69 -55.91 92.73
C ASP A 68 -3.20 -56.09 94.18
N VAL A 69 -2.30 -56.50 95.08
CA VAL A 69 -2.66 -56.90 96.45
C VAL A 69 -3.14 -55.71 97.29
N VAL A 70 -2.70 -54.50 96.96
CA VAL A 70 -3.01 -53.28 97.74
C VAL A 70 -4.32 -52.67 97.27
N THR A 71 -4.49 -52.54 95.95
CA THR A 71 -5.67 -51.89 95.36
C THR A 71 -6.83 -52.85 95.11
N GLY A 72 -6.54 -54.15 95.09
CA GLY A 72 -7.49 -55.20 94.74
C GLY A 72 -7.88 -55.26 93.27
N GLN A 73 -7.19 -54.51 92.40
CA GLN A 73 -7.51 -54.42 90.98
C GLN A 73 -7.02 -55.65 90.21
N LEU A 74 -7.92 -56.27 89.45
CA LEU A 74 -7.61 -57.38 88.53
C LEU A 74 -7.06 -56.84 87.20
N THR A 75 -6.05 -57.54 86.66
CA THR A 75 -5.35 -57.20 85.41
C THR A 75 -5.51 -58.31 84.38
N GLY A 76 -5.99 -57.96 83.18
CA GLY A 76 -6.27 -58.89 82.08
C GLY A 76 -7.62 -59.61 82.21
N ARG A 77 -8.25 -59.94 81.07
CA ARG A 77 -9.51 -60.71 81.01
C ARG A 77 -9.31 -62.10 80.43
N THR A 78 -8.28 -62.28 79.62
CA THR A 78 -7.93 -63.58 79.01
C THR A 78 -6.61 -64.12 79.54
N LYS A 79 -6.40 -65.44 79.44
CA LYS A 79 -5.13 -66.09 79.82
C LYS A 79 -3.91 -65.42 79.19
N GLY A 80 -4.00 -65.05 77.90
CA GLY A 80 -2.88 -64.44 77.17
C GLY A 80 -2.48 -63.07 77.71
N GLU A 81 -3.47 -62.22 77.99
CA GLU A 81 -3.26 -60.90 78.59
C GLU A 81 -2.68 -61.00 80.00
N VAL A 82 -3.19 -61.93 80.81
CA VAL A 82 -2.68 -62.17 82.16
C VAL A 82 -1.21 -62.62 82.12
N LEU A 83 -0.85 -63.54 81.22
CA LEU A 83 0.54 -63.99 81.07
C LEU A 83 1.48 -62.88 80.60
N ALA A 84 1.05 -62.07 79.63
CA ALA A 84 1.83 -60.92 79.15
C ALA A 84 2.04 -59.88 80.26
N ALA A 85 0.99 -59.59 81.04
CA ALA A 85 1.06 -58.69 82.18
C ALA A 85 2.00 -59.23 83.27
N ILE A 86 1.95 -60.53 83.58
CA ILE A 86 2.89 -61.16 84.53
C ILE A 86 4.34 -60.99 84.04
N GLN A 87 4.62 -61.27 82.76
CA GLN A 87 5.96 -61.10 82.16
C GLN A 87 6.43 -59.64 82.22
N GLU A 88 5.54 -58.68 81.94
CA GLU A 88 5.86 -57.27 82.02
C GLU A 88 6.23 -56.84 83.45
N ARG A 89 5.46 -57.26 84.46
CA ARG A 89 5.68 -56.92 85.87
C ARG A 89 6.89 -57.62 86.48
N LEU A 90 7.17 -58.87 86.09
CA LEU A 90 8.39 -59.58 86.48
C LEU A 90 9.62 -59.05 85.76
N GLY A 91 9.47 -58.50 84.54
CA GLY A 91 10.58 -58.04 83.72
C GLY A 91 11.42 -59.16 83.12
N LEU A 92 10.94 -60.40 83.20
CA LEU A 92 11.62 -61.60 82.70
C LEU A 92 10.62 -62.42 81.87
N SER A 93 11.06 -62.91 80.70
CA SER A 93 10.29 -63.91 79.95
C SER A 93 10.17 -65.22 80.73
N PHE A 94 9.22 -66.09 80.37
CA PHE A 94 9.06 -67.40 81.00
C PHE A 94 10.37 -68.21 81.04
N ASP A 95 11.12 -68.20 79.93
CA ASP A 95 12.42 -68.88 79.85
C ASP A 95 13.49 -68.22 80.74
N GLN A 96 13.50 -66.89 80.85
CA GLN A 96 14.42 -66.18 81.74
C GLN A 96 14.07 -66.40 83.21
N PHE A 97 12.78 -66.40 83.57
CA PHE A 97 12.31 -66.70 84.93
C PHE A 97 12.65 -68.15 85.31
N ARG A 98 12.43 -69.10 84.39
CA ARG A 98 12.84 -70.50 84.60
C ARG A 98 14.35 -70.59 84.83
N ARG A 99 15.18 -69.97 83.98
CA ARG A 99 16.65 -70.01 84.12
C ARG A 99 17.20 -69.34 85.39
N SER A 100 16.52 -68.32 85.93
CA SER A 100 17.00 -67.55 87.09
C SER A 100 16.42 -68.01 88.44
N ALA A 101 15.16 -68.47 88.48
CA ALA A 101 14.46 -68.84 89.71
C ALA A 101 14.23 -70.36 89.84
N LEU A 102 14.25 -71.11 88.74
CA LEU A 102 13.96 -72.54 88.67
C LEU A 102 15.05 -73.24 87.88
N LEU A 103 16.22 -73.48 88.47
CA LEU A 103 17.17 -74.46 87.93
C LEU A 103 16.44 -75.78 87.69
N ALA A 104 15.95 -75.98 86.47
CA ALA A 104 15.08 -77.08 86.14
C ALA A 104 15.91 -78.35 86.21
N GLN A 105 15.51 -79.26 87.09
CA GLN A 105 16.18 -80.54 87.31
C GLN A 105 16.11 -81.35 86.00
N GLY A 106 17.18 -81.30 85.18
CA GLY A 106 17.30 -82.06 83.92
C GLY A 106 17.96 -81.31 82.74
N GLU A 107 17.91 -79.98 82.66
CA GLU A 107 18.42 -79.26 81.48
C GLU A 107 19.95 -79.14 81.40
N PHE A 108 20.66 -79.26 82.53
CA PHE A 108 22.12 -79.29 82.53
C PHE A 108 22.70 -80.55 81.86
N ALA A 109 21.97 -81.67 81.91
CA ALA A 109 22.40 -82.92 81.28
C ALA A 109 22.28 -82.88 79.75
N ALA A 110 21.31 -82.13 79.22
CA ALA A 110 21.17 -81.90 77.78
C ALA A 110 22.31 -81.03 77.23
N PHE A 111 22.73 -80.01 78.00
CA PHE A 111 23.89 -79.17 77.67
C PHE A 111 25.21 -79.97 77.54
N LEU A 112 25.44 -80.97 78.39
CA LEU A 112 26.63 -81.82 78.31
C LEU A 112 26.65 -82.75 77.09
N LYS A 113 25.48 -83.11 76.54
CA LYS A 113 25.33 -84.05 75.41
C LYS A 113 25.24 -83.37 74.04
N ALA A 114 24.99 -82.05 73.99
CA ALA A 114 24.93 -81.28 72.75
C ALA A 114 26.29 -81.24 72.03
N ASP A 115 26.25 -81.19 70.69
CA ASP A 115 27.46 -81.04 69.87
C ASP A 115 28.09 -79.64 70.03
N ALA A 116 29.28 -79.43 69.47
CA ALA A 116 30.02 -78.19 69.66
C ALA A 116 29.30 -76.95 69.09
N SER A 117 28.52 -77.10 68.01
CA SER A 117 27.79 -76.01 67.37
C SER A 117 26.55 -75.66 68.18
N GLU A 118 25.77 -76.67 68.56
CA GLU A 118 24.58 -76.53 69.40
C GLU A 118 24.96 -75.98 70.79
N ARG A 119 26.10 -76.40 71.34
CA ARG A 119 26.63 -75.90 72.60
C ARG A 119 27.09 -74.44 72.49
N ALA A 120 27.75 -74.07 71.39
CA ALA A 120 28.15 -72.68 71.14
C ALA A 120 26.92 -71.77 71.00
N GLU A 121 25.89 -72.23 70.26
CA GLU A 121 24.62 -71.51 70.11
C GLU A 121 23.87 -71.40 71.45
N LEU A 122 23.86 -72.48 72.25
CA LEU A 122 23.24 -72.44 73.59
C LEU A 122 23.98 -71.48 74.52
N LEU A 123 25.31 -71.49 74.50
CA LEU A 123 26.16 -70.58 75.28
C LEU A 123 25.92 -69.13 74.84
N GLU A 124 25.86 -68.86 73.54
CA GLU A 124 25.61 -67.54 72.98
C GLU A 124 24.23 -67.00 73.37
N ARG A 125 23.20 -67.86 73.37
CA ARG A 125 21.84 -67.55 73.84
C ARG A 125 21.73 -67.41 75.36
N MET A 126 22.65 -68.01 76.12
CA MET A 126 22.72 -67.89 77.59
C MET A 126 23.45 -66.62 78.02
N THR A 127 24.50 -66.22 77.32
CA THR A 127 25.30 -65.02 77.61
C THR A 127 24.75 -63.76 76.92
N GLY A 128 23.80 -63.91 76.00
CA GLY A 128 23.24 -62.81 75.22
C GLY A 128 24.19 -62.28 74.14
N THR A 129 25.18 -63.07 73.72
CA THR A 129 26.20 -62.65 72.73
C THR A 129 25.77 -62.84 71.28
N GLU A 130 24.50 -63.19 71.01
CA GLU A 130 23.87 -63.37 69.69
C GLU A 130 24.06 -62.21 68.70
N VAL A 131 24.41 -61.04 69.22
CA VAL A 131 24.72 -59.84 68.42
C VAL A 131 25.97 -60.06 67.57
N TYR A 132 26.96 -60.82 68.04
CA TYR A 132 28.23 -61.03 67.32
C TYR A 132 28.07 -62.00 66.14
N SER A 133 27.31 -63.08 66.30
CA SER A 133 26.98 -63.96 65.16
C SER A 133 26.20 -63.23 64.07
N ARG A 134 25.23 -62.37 64.46
CA ARG A 134 24.51 -61.52 63.50
C ARG A 134 25.41 -60.50 62.81
N LEU A 135 26.36 -59.89 63.53
CA LEU A 135 27.32 -58.96 62.95
C LEU A 135 28.25 -59.66 61.94
N SER A 136 28.71 -60.87 62.28
CA SER A 136 29.54 -61.70 61.39
C SER A 136 28.81 -62.05 60.09
N MET A 137 27.56 -62.49 60.19
CA MET A 137 26.70 -62.76 59.03
C MET A 137 26.53 -61.51 58.15
N ALA A 138 26.18 -60.36 58.74
CA ALA A 138 25.99 -59.12 57.99
C ALA A 138 27.29 -58.63 57.31
N ALA A 139 28.45 -58.81 57.96
CA ALA A 139 29.73 -58.50 57.37
C ALA A 139 30.04 -59.40 56.17
N HIS A 140 29.74 -60.70 56.28
CA HIS A 140 29.93 -61.65 55.19
C HIS A 140 29.01 -61.35 53.99
N GLU A 141 27.72 -61.08 54.24
CA GLU A 141 26.76 -60.67 53.22
C GLU A 141 27.18 -59.40 52.49
N LYS A 142 27.63 -58.38 53.24
CA LYS A 142 28.13 -57.13 52.66
C LYS A 142 29.36 -57.36 51.80
N ASN A 143 30.34 -58.14 52.28
CA ASN A 143 31.53 -58.46 51.49
C ASN A 143 31.17 -59.19 50.20
N LYS A 144 30.25 -60.17 50.26
CA LYS A 144 29.76 -60.89 49.07
C LYS A 144 29.12 -59.93 48.06
N ALA A 145 28.25 -59.03 48.50
CA ALA A 145 27.58 -58.06 47.63
C ALA A 145 28.58 -57.10 46.94
N GLU A 146 29.59 -56.62 47.67
CA GLU A 146 30.63 -55.75 47.10
C GLU A 146 31.52 -56.49 46.09
N GLN A 147 31.87 -57.75 46.38
CA GLN A 147 32.60 -58.59 45.42
C GLN A 147 31.80 -58.82 44.14
N GLU A 148 30.50 -59.07 44.23
CA GLU A 148 29.62 -59.20 43.06
C GLU A 148 29.53 -57.88 42.25
N SER A 149 29.43 -56.72 42.92
CA SER A 149 29.45 -55.40 42.27
C SER A 149 30.76 -55.13 41.54
N LEU A 150 31.89 -55.43 42.19
CA LEU A 150 33.22 -55.30 41.58
C LEU A 150 33.38 -56.23 40.37
N ALA A 151 32.92 -57.49 40.48
CA ALA A 151 32.96 -58.43 39.37
C ALA A 151 32.14 -57.93 38.17
N LYS A 152 30.93 -57.39 38.40
CA LYS A 152 30.11 -56.78 37.33
C LYS A 152 30.79 -55.59 36.67
N ARG A 153 31.42 -54.70 37.46
CA ARG A 153 32.17 -53.55 36.92
C ARG A 153 33.40 -53.99 36.14
N ALA A 154 34.15 -54.97 36.63
CA ALA A 154 35.30 -55.53 35.94
C ALA A 154 34.90 -56.19 34.61
N GLN A 155 33.78 -56.94 34.60
CA GLN A 155 33.22 -57.50 33.37
C GLN A 155 32.78 -56.41 32.40
N GLY A 156 32.15 -55.34 32.90
CA GLY A 156 31.77 -54.17 32.10
C GLY A 156 32.97 -53.48 31.46
N LEU A 157 34.08 -53.33 32.19
CA LEU A 157 35.33 -52.79 31.66
C LEU A 157 35.98 -53.72 30.64
N ALA A 158 35.99 -55.04 30.89
CA ALA A 158 36.54 -56.03 29.97
C ALA A 158 35.73 -56.15 28.66
N ALA A 159 34.44 -55.81 28.69
CA ALA A 159 33.59 -55.79 27.50
C ALA A 159 33.84 -54.56 26.59
N ILE A 160 34.55 -53.54 27.07
CA ILE A 160 34.92 -52.37 26.26
C ILE A 160 36.09 -52.78 25.36
N ALA A 161 35.79 -53.08 24.09
CA ALA A 161 36.79 -53.28 23.07
C ALA A 161 37.38 -51.92 22.66
N LEU A 162 38.59 -51.63 23.13
CA LEU A 162 39.35 -50.47 22.69
C LEU A 162 40.00 -50.77 21.33
N MET A 163 39.91 -49.81 20.42
CA MET A 163 40.70 -49.89 19.18
C MET A 163 42.20 -49.97 19.52
N PRO A 164 42.93 -50.93 18.95
CA PRO A 164 44.38 -50.96 19.04
C PRO A 164 44.99 -49.63 18.60
N GLU A 165 46.09 -49.24 19.26
CA GLU A 165 46.78 -47.98 18.95
C GLU A 165 47.17 -47.89 17.48
N ALA A 166 47.60 -49.01 16.89
CA ALA A 166 47.94 -49.10 15.47
C ALA A 166 46.75 -48.80 14.54
N GLU A 167 45.56 -49.35 14.84
CA GLU A 167 44.35 -49.10 14.04
C GLU A 167 43.89 -47.66 14.17
N ARG A 168 43.98 -47.08 15.38
CA ARG A 168 43.64 -45.68 15.63
C ARG A 168 44.60 -44.73 14.89
N ALA A 169 45.90 -45.01 14.94
CA ALA A 169 46.90 -44.24 14.21
C ALA A 169 46.69 -44.33 12.69
N ALA A 170 46.37 -45.53 12.17
CA ALA A 170 46.06 -45.71 10.75
C ALA A 170 44.79 -44.94 10.34
N ALA A 171 43.72 -44.98 11.13
CA ALA A 171 42.50 -44.22 10.87
C ALA A 171 42.74 -42.70 10.91
N ALA A 172 43.54 -42.20 11.86
CA ALA A 172 43.90 -40.79 11.94
C ALA A 172 44.75 -40.34 10.74
N ALA A 173 45.70 -41.18 10.29
CA ALA A 173 46.49 -40.91 9.09
C ALA A 173 45.61 -40.85 7.84
N ALA A 174 44.72 -41.84 7.65
CA ALA A 174 43.78 -41.89 6.53
C ALA A 174 42.85 -40.67 6.51
N LEU A 175 42.32 -40.26 7.67
CA LEU A 175 41.51 -39.04 7.78
C LEU A 175 42.31 -37.78 7.39
N GLY A 176 43.58 -37.71 7.80
CA GLY A 176 44.46 -36.60 7.45
C GLY A 176 44.82 -36.55 5.97
N GLU A 177 44.94 -37.69 5.30
CA GLU A 177 45.13 -37.77 3.84
C GLU A 177 43.87 -37.35 3.09
N GLU A 178 42.72 -37.93 3.44
CA GLU A 178 41.43 -37.57 2.83
C GLU A 178 41.07 -36.10 3.02
N SER A 179 41.32 -35.55 4.22
CA SER A 179 41.08 -34.13 4.47
C SER A 179 41.93 -33.23 3.56
N ARG A 180 43.20 -33.58 3.34
CA ARG A 180 44.09 -32.84 2.44
C ARG A 180 43.67 -33.00 0.97
N ALA A 181 43.30 -34.20 0.55
CA ALA A 181 42.81 -34.46 -0.80
C ALA A 181 41.53 -33.66 -1.07
N ARG A 182 40.59 -33.66 -0.13
CA ARG A 182 39.36 -32.87 -0.20
C ARG A 182 39.66 -31.37 -0.35
N GLN A 183 40.52 -30.81 0.49
CA GLN A 183 40.88 -29.40 0.43
C GLN A 183 41.51 -29.01 -0.93
N ALA A 184 42.36 -29.88 -1.49
CA ALA A 184 42.94 -29.66 -2.81
C ALA A 184 41.88 -29.64 -3.92
N VAL A 185 40.93 -30.57 -3.90
CA VAL A 185 39.82 -30.62 -4.87
C VAL A 185 38.88 -29.43 -4.72
N GLU A 186 38.58 -29.00 -3.49
CA GLU A 186 37.75 -27.82 -3.23
C GLU A 186 38.42 -26.54 -3.77
N ALA A 187 39.74 -26.41 -3.64
CA ALA A 187 40.48 -25.29 -4.23
C ALA A 187 40.41 -25.30 -5.77
N LEU A 188 40.65 -26.45 -6.39
CA LEU A 188 40.53 -26.61 -7.85
C LEU A 188 39.11 -26.31 -8.36
N LEU A 189 38.09 -26.76 -7.63
CA LEU A 189 36.70 -26.48 -7.96
C LEU A 189 36.41 -24.98 -7.92
N LYS A 190 36.90 -24.28 -6.88
CA LYS A 190 36.73 -22.83 -6.75
C LYS A 190 37.38 -22.09 -7.91
N ASP A 191 38.59 -22.48 -8.31
CA ASP A 191 39.30 -21.88 -9.43
C ASP A 191 38.58 -22.13 -10.76
N ALA A 192 38.08 -23.36 -10.97
CA ALA A 192 37.30 -23.72 -12.15
C ALA A 192 35.98 -22.93 -12.23
N GLN A 193 35.30 -22.73 -11.11
CA GLN A 193 34.08 -21.92 -11.02
C GLN A 193 34.36 -20.45 -11.33
N ALA A 194 35.47 -19.90 -10.82
CA ALA A 194 35.89 -18.53 -11.13
C ALA A 194 36.21 -18.37 -12.63
N ALA A 195 36.91 -19.33 -13.23
CA ALA A 195 37.19 -19.33 -14.66
C ALA A 195 35.90 -19.42 -15.50
N ALA A 196 34.96 -20.28 -15.14
CA ALA A 196 33.67 -20.40 -15.82
C ALA A 196 32.87 -19.08 -15.74
N ALA A 197 32.80 -18.47 -14.55
CA ALA A 197 32.14 -17.18 -14.36
C ALA A 197 32.79 -16.07 -15.20
N TRP A 198 34.12 -16.06 -15.29
CA TRP A 198 34.85 -15.13 -16.14
C TRP A 198 34.51 -15.29 -17.62
N HIS A 199 34.41 -16.52 -18.13
CA HIS A 199 34.02 -16.78 -19.52
C HIS A 199 32.61 -16.29 -19.84
N VAL A 200 31.65 -16.49 -18.92
CA VAL A 200 30.28 -15.97 -19.07
C VAL A 200 30.28 -14.44 -19.09
N ALA A 201 30.97 -13.80 -18.15
CA ALA A 201 31.09 -12.34 -18.11
C ALA A 201 31.73 -11.78 -19.38
N ARG A 202 32.80 -12.42 -19.88
CA ARG A 202 33.47 -12.04 -21.13
C ARG A 202 32.55 -12.16 -22.34
N ALA A 203 31.74 -13.23 -22.43
CA ALA A 203 30.79 -13.39 -23.51
C ALA A 203 29.76 -12.25 -23.52
N GLY A 204 29.18 -11.93 -22.36
CA GLY A 204 28.23 -10.81 -22.24
C GLY A 204 28.85 -9.45 -22.59
N LEU A 205 30.10 -9.21 -22.17
CA LEU A 205 30.83 -7.99 -22.55
C LEU A 205 31.09 -7.91 -24.05
N ARG A 206 31.41 -9.04 -24.69
CA ARG A 206 31.65 -9.08 -26.14
C ARG A 206 30.38 -8.81 -26.93
N GLU A 207 29.24 -9.32 -26.49
CA GLU A 207 27.93 -9.00 -27.09
C GLU A 207 27.59 -7.52 -26.93
N ALA A 208 27.84 -6.94 -25.75
CA ALA A 208 27.60 -5.52 -25.50
C ALA A 208 28.50 -4.61 -26.36
N GLU A 209 29.77 -4.99 -26.55
CA GLU A 209 30.71 -4.31 -27.45
C GLU A 209 30.20 -4.31 -28.89
N LEU A 210 29.83 -5.48 -29.43
CA LEU A 210 29.28 -5.60 -30.79
C LEU A 210 28.00 -4.78 -30.97
N ALA A 211 27.11 -4.79 -29.97
CA ALA A 211 25.89 -3.98 -30.00
C ALA A 211 26.18 -2.47 -29.98
N ALA A 212 27.20 -2.05 -29.21
CA ALA A 212 27.63 -0.65 -29.17
C ALA A 212 28.26 -0.21 -30.49
N GLU A 213 29.10 -1.04 -31.10
CA GLU A 213 29.68 -0.81 -32.44
C GLU A 213 28.59 -0.67 -33.50
N ALA A 214 27.59 -1.57 -33.50
CA ALA A 214 26.47 -1.50 -34.43
C ALA A 214 25.66 -0.20 -34.26
N LYS A 215 25.38 0.23 -33.03
CA LYS A 215 24.71 1.51 -32.74
C LYS A 215 25.53 2.71 -33.20
N ALA A 216 26.84 2.70 -32.94
CA ALA A 216 27.74 3.76 -33.36
C ALA A 216 27.78 3.87 -34.90
N GLN A 217 27.83 2.73 -35.60
CA GLN A 217 27.80 2.72 -37.06
C GLN A 217 26.47 3.23 -37.61
N ALA A 218 25.34 2.78 -37.04
CA ALA A 218 24.01 3.28 -37.43
C ALA A 218 23.88 4.80 -37.22
N ALA A 219 24.39 5.32 -36.10
CA ALA A 219 24.39 6.76 -35.82
C ALA A 219 25.26 7.56 -36.83
N ARG A 220 26.42 7.02 -37.23
CA ARG A 220 27.26 7.63 -38.27
C ARG A 220 26.55 7.69 -39.60
N THR A 221 25.96 6.57 -40.04
CA THR A 221 25.19 6.52 -41.29
C THR A 221 24.00 7.48 -41.25
N ALA A 222 23.26 7.56 -40.13
CA ALA A 222 22.17 8.51 -40.00
C ALA A 222 22.63 9.98 -40.10
N LEU A 223 23.85 10.29 -39.63
CA LEU A 223 24.43 11.62 -39.72
C LEU A 223 24.86 11.95 -41.17
N GLU A 224 25.44 10.99 -41.87
CA GLU A 224 25.75 11.09 -43.30
C GLU A 224 24.48 11.29 -44.15
N GLU A 225 23.43 10.51 -43.90
CA GLU A 225 22.12 10.67 -44.56
C GLU A 225 21.44 12.00 -44.22
N ALA A 226 21.73 12.58 -43.05
CA ALA A 226 21.25 13.89 -42.64
C ALA A 226 22.09 15.06 -43.22
N ALA A 227 23.31 14.81 -43.70
CA ALA A 227 24.19 15.84 -44.25
C ALA A 227 23.55 16.77 -45.30
N PRO A 228 22.78 16.30 -46.30
CA PRO A 228 22.14 17.19 -47.27
C PRO A 228 21.07 18.08 -46.63
N ARG A 229 20.35 17.56 -45.63
CA ARG A 229 19.35 18.36 -44.88
C ARG A 229 20.03 19.41 -44.02
N ALA A 230 21.16 19.09 -43.40
CA ALA A 230 21.97 20.03 -42.65
C ALA A 230 22.52 21.15 -43.54
N ALA A 231 23.08 20.81 -44.72
CA ALA A 231 23.55 21.79 -45.70
C ALA A 231 22.41 22.71 -46.19
N ARG A 232 21.22 22.16 -46.45
CA ARG A 232 20.04 22.96 -46.81
C ARG A 232 19.63 23.91 -45.68
N LEU A 233 19.69 23.47 -44.43
CA LEU A 233 19.37 24.31 -43.28
C LEU A 233 20.33 25.50 -43.18
N GLU A 234 21.63 25.28 -43.37
CA GLU A 234 22.61 26.37 -43.39
C GLU A 234 22.37 27.33 -44.56
N ALA A 235 22.10 26.83 -45.77
CA ALA A 235 21.75 27.68 -46.91
C ALA A 235 20.50 28.55 -46.63
N VAL A 236 19.49 28.01 -45.94
CA VAL A 236 18.31 28.77 -45.52
C VAL A 236 18.68 29.81 -44.45
N ARG A 237 19.53 29.48 -43.48
CA ARG A 237 20.01 30.42 -42.46
C ARG A 237 20.77 31.59 -43.07
N GLU A 238 21.62 31.32 -44.05
CA GLU A 238 22.32 32.35 -44.82
C GLU A 238 21.34 33.22 -45.63
N ALA A 239 20.34 32.60 -46.26
CA ALA A 239 19.33 33.31 -47.05
C ALA A 239 18.41 34.20 -46.18
N GLU A 240 18.16 33.84 -44.92
CA GLU A 240 17.27 34.59 -44.02
C GLU A 240 17.76 36.03 -43.79
N ALA A 241 19.07 36.26 -43.80
CA ALA A 241 19.66 37.59 -43.70
C ALA A 241 19.22 38.54 -44.84
N PHE A 242 18.94 37.99 -46.03
CA PHE A 242 18.53 38.75 -47.20
C PHE A 242 17.01 39.00 -47.27
N ARG A 243 16.22 38.38 -46.40
CA ARG A 243 14.76 38.49 -46.42
C ARG A 243 14.28 39.94 -46.28
N GLY A 244 14.84 40.69 -45.33
CA GLY A 244 14.52 42.09 -45.12
C GLY A 244 14.86 42.97 -46.33
N PRO A 245 16.13 42.94 -46.81
CA PRO A 245 16.53 43.66 -48.02
C PRO A 245 15.70 43.33 -49.27
N VAL A 246 15.41 42.05 -49.54
CA VAL A 246 14.61 41.63 -50.70
C VAL A 246 13.18 42.15 -50.58
N ALA A 247 12.53 42.00 -49.43
CA ALA A 247 11.18 42.52 -49.21
C ALA A 247 11.12 44.06 -49.37
N ALA A 248 12.17 44.76 -48.93
CA ALA A 248 12.28 46.21 -49.12
C ALA A 248 12.47 46.59 -50.60
N ALA A 249 13.29 45.84 -51.35
CA ALA A 249 13.48 46.04 -52.78
C ALA A 249 12.19 45.79 -53.57
N GLU A 250 11.50 44.67 -53.34
CA GLU A 250 10.20 44.39 -53.97
C GLU A 250 9.15 45.46 -53.64
N ALA A 251 9.14 45.97 -52.40
CA ALA A 251 8.25 47.07 -52.03
C ALA A 251 8.62 48.38 -52.73
N ALA A 252 9.91 48.65 -52.93
CA ALA A 252 10.39 49.80 -53.68
C ALA A 252 10.04 49.69 -55.17
N GLU A 253 10.21 48.52 -55.79
CA GLU A 253 9.81 48.25 -57.19
C GLU A 253 8.31 48.46 -57.40
N ARG A 254 7.47 47.95 -56.48
CA ARG A 254 6.02 48.20 -56.53
C ARG A 254 5.70 49.69 -56.45
N ARG A 255 6.31 50.42 -55.51
CA ARG A 255 6.13 51.88 -55.37
C ARG A 255 6.59 52.63 -56.61
N TRP A 256 7.69 52.21 -57.24
CA TRP A 256 8.17 52.79 -58.47
C TRP A 256 7.15 52.60 -59.60
N ALA A 257 6.66 51.37 -59.81
CA ALA A 257 5.66 51.08 -60.83
C ALA A 257 4.35 51.86 -60.62
N GLU A 258 3.89 51.98 -59.36
CA GLU A 258 2.73 52.81 -59.01
C GLU A 258 2.97 54.29 -59.30
N ALA A 259 4.15 54.81 -58.98
CA ALA A 259 4.51 56.20 -59.25
C ALA A 259 4.62 56.49 -60.76
N GLU A 260 5.20 55.57 -61.54
CA GLU A 260 5.30 55.67 -62.99
C GLU A 260 3.91 55.67 -63.64
N ALA A 261 3.03 54.75 -63.23
CA ALA A 261 1.65 54.73 -63.69
C ALA A 261 0.90 56.04 -63.33
N ALA A 262 1.11 56.56 -62.11
CA ALA A 262 0.54 57.83 -61.69
C ALA A 262 1.09 59.00 -62.52
N GLN A 263 2.38 59.01 -62.86
CA GLN A 263 3.00 60.03 -63.71
C GLN A 263 2.38 60.01 -65.12
N VAL A 264 2.21 58.84 -65.72
CA VAL A 264 1.57 58.68 -67.04
C VAL A 264 0.12 59.17 -67.00
N ALA A 265 -0.64 58.80 -65.95
CA ALA A 265 -2.00 59.29 -65.76
C ALA A 265 -2.06 60.82 -65.63
N ARG A 266 -1.17 61.42 -64.84
CA ARG A 266 -1.08 62.89 -64.71
C ARG A 266 -0.68 63.56 -66.02
N ALA A 267 0.22 62.98 -66.81
CA ALA A 267 0.58 63.51 -68.11
C ALA A 267 -0.63 63.52 -69.07
N SER A 268 -1.43 62.44 -69.09
CA SER A 268 -2.64 62.38 -69.92
C SER A 268 -3.72 63.37 -69.44
N GLU A 269 -3.88 63.57 -68.13
CA GLU A 269 -4.76 64.59 -67.57
C GLU A 269 -4.35 66.01 -68.01
N VAL A 270 -3.05 66.32 -67.98
CA VAL A 270 -2.51 67.60 -68.44
C VAL A 270 -2.73 67.78 -69.94
N GLU A 271 -2.47 66.76 -70.76
CA GLU A 271 -2.72 66.80 -72.20
C GLU A 271 -4.20 67.03 -72.52
N ALA A 272 -5.10 66.32 -71.82
CA ALA A 272 -6.54 66.50 -71.95
C ALA A 272 -6.98 67.91 -71.50
N ALA A 273 -6.38 68.45 -70.44
CA ALA A 273 -6.64 69.82 -69.98
C ALA A 273 -6.15 70.87 -70.99
N LEU A 274 -4.95 70.70 -71.55
CA LEU A 274 -4.40 71.56 -72.59
C LEU A 274 -5.26 71.52 -73.86
N SER A 275 -5.73 70.34 -74.28
CA SER A 275 -6.65 70.17 -75.40
C SER A 275 -7.99 70.89 -75.17
N LYS A 276 -8.54 70.81 -73.94
CA LYS A 276 -9.73 71.59 -73.57
C LYS A 276 -9.48 73.09 -73.61
N VAL A 277 -8.33 73.56 -73.14
CA VAL A 277 -7.97 74.99 -73.17
C VAL A 277 -7.75 75.48 -74.61
N SER A 278 -7.06 74.71 -75.46
CA SER A 278 -6.85 75.06 -76.86
C SER A 278 -8.18 75.06 -77.64
N ALA A 279 -9.05 74.08 -77.43
CA ALA A 279 -10.39 74.06 -78.02
C ALA A 279 -11.23 75.28 -77.58
N ARG A 280 -11.18 75.65 -76.29
CA ARG A 280 -11.82 76.89 -75.80
C ARG A 280 -11.23 78.14 -76.45
N ARG A 281 -9.92 78.19 -76.67
CA ARG A 281 -9.24 79.32 -77.32
C ARG A 281 -9.64 79.45 -78.79
N VAL A 282 -9.73 78.33 -79.52
CA VAL A 282 -10.23 78.30 -80.90
C VAL A 282 -11.68 78.78 -80.94
N GLY A 283 -12.55 78.24 -80.09
CA GLY A 283 -13.95 78.68 -80.02
C GLY A 283 -14.11 80.16 -79.63
N GLN A 284 -13.24 80.71 -78.78
CA GLN A 284 -13.21 82.15 -78.50
C GLN A 284 -12.84 82.98 -79.73
N LEU A 285 -11.80 82.57 -80.48
CA LEU A 285 -11.39 83.26 -81.71
C LEU A 285 -12.49 83.19 -82.77
N GLU A 286 -13.13 82.04 -82.97
CA GLU A 286 -14.28 81.88 -83.89
C GLU A 286 -15.46 82.75 -83.47
N ALA A 287 -15.75 82.86 -82.17
CA ALA A 287 -16.80 83.75 -81.67
C ALA A 287 -16.43 85.24 -81.88
N GLU A 288 -15.16 85.61 -81.70
CA GLU A 288 -14.66 86.96 -81.98
C GLU A 288 -14.73 87.31 -83.46
N THR A 289 -14.35 86.39 -84.37
CA THR A 289 -14.45 86.61 -85.81
C THR A 289 -15.90 86.67 -86.29
N ALA A 290 -16.78 85.79 -85.79
CA ALA A 290 -18.21 85.83 -86.08
C ALA A 290 -18.85 87.15 -85.60
N ARG A 291 -18.46 87.63 -84.41
CA ARG A 291 -18.90 88.93 -83.90
C ARG A 291 -18.41 90.08 -84.79
N ALA A 292 -17.15 90.07 -85.21
CA ALA A 292 -16.61 91.10 -86.10
C ALA A 292 -17.32 91.09 -87.46
N ALA A 293 -17.57 89.92 -88.05
CA ALA A 293 -18.34 89.79 -89.30
C ALA A 293 -19.78 90.28 -89.14
N ALA A 294 -20.45 89.96 -88.03
CA ALA A 294 -21.80 90.46 -87.75
C ALA A 294 -21.83 91.99 -87.62
N GLN A 295 -20.82 92.59 -86.97
CA GLN A 295 -20.68 94.05 -86.89
C GLN A 295 -20.42 94.68 -88.26
N GLU A 296 -19.58 94.07 -89.09
CA GLU A 296 -19.33 94.55 -90.46
C GLU A 296 -20.60 94.48 -91.32
N GLN A 297 -21.37 93.39 -91.20
CA GLN A 297 -22.65 93.22 -91.89
C GLN A 297 -23.70 94.23 -91.41
N GLU A 298 -23.74 94.54 -90.11
CA GLU A 298 -24.58 95.60 -89.55
C GLU A 298 -24.21 96.97 -90.15
N VAL A 299 -22.91 97.31 -90.18
CA VAL A 299 -22.43 98.57 -90.78
C VAL A 299 -22.73 98.63 -92.28
N ALA A 300 -22.58 97.52 -93.01
CA ALA A 300 -22.84 97.46 -94.45
C ALA A 300 -24.34 97.55 -94.80
N THR A 301 -25.21 96.97 -93.98
CA THR A 301 -26.67 96.99 -94.21
C THR A 301 -27.34 98.27 -93.69
N ARG A 302 -26.71 98.98 -92.77
CA ARG A 302 -27.23 100.22 -92.18
C ARG A 302 -27.55 101.32 -93.20
N PRO A 303 -26.70 101.65 -94.18
CA PRO A 303 -27.07 102.62 -95.23
C PRO A 303 -28.30 102.19 -96.03
N ALA A 304 -28.43 100.91 -96.34
CA ALA A 304 -29.58 100.38 -97.07
C ALA A 304 -30.86 100.43 -96.22
N LEU A 305 -30.78 100.17 -94.91
CA LEU A 305 -31.88 100.34 -93.97
C LEU A 305 -32.27 101.81 -93.78
N GLU A 306 -31.30 102.71 -93.70
CA GLU A 306 -31.51 104.17 -93.64
C GLU A 306 -32.12 104.70 -94.94
N GLU A 307 -31.72 104.17 -96.10
CA GLU A 307 -32.29 104.50 -97.40
C GLU A 307 -33.70 103.92 -97.58
N ALA A 308 -33.96 102.70 -97.10
CA ALA A 308 -35.31 102.15 -97.02
C ALA A 308 -36.21 103.03 -96.14
N ALA A 309 -35.75 103.44 -94.95
CA ALA A 309 -36.49 104.35 -94.09
C ALA A 309 -36.74 105.73 -94.73
N ARG A 310 -35.77 106.26 -95.50
CA ARG A 310 -35.93 107.51 -96.27
C ARG A 310 -36.94 107.35 -97.40
N LEU A 311 -36.93 106.23 -98.11
CA LEU A 311 -37.88 105.93 -99.18
C LEU A 311 -39.30 105.76 -98.62
N ASP A 312 -39.45 105.11 -97.46
CA ASP A 312 -40.73 105.00 -96.76
C ASP A 312 -41.26 106.40 -96.39
N ALA A 313 -40.42 107.27 -95.81
CA ALA A 313 -40.80 108.66 -95.50
C ALA A 313 -41.17 109.48 -96.76
N ARG A 314 -40.50 109.23 -97.89
CA ARG A 314 -40.80 109.89 -99.16
C ARG A 314 -42.11 109.39 -99.78
N LEU A 315 -42.39 108.09 -99.71
CA LEU A 315 -43.67 107.50 -100.10
C LEU A 315 -44.82 108.08 -99.26
N GLU A 316 -44.60 108.25 -97.95
CA GLU A 316 -45.56 108.87 -97.05
C GLU A 316 -45.81 110.35 -97.42
N GLY A 317 -44.74 111.09 -97.73
CA GLY A 317 -44.82 112.49 -98.22
C GLY A 317 -45.57 112.64 -99.54
N VAL A 318 -45.23 111.82 -100.55
CA VAL A 318 -45.92 111.83 -101.87
C VAL A 318 -47.38 111.42 -101.72
N SER A 319 -47.69 110.47 -100.83
CA SER A 319 -49.07 110.07 -100.55
C SER A 319 -49.87 111.22 -99.91
N ARG A 320 -49.22 112.05 -99.09
CA ARG A 320 -49.83 113.23 -98.47
C ARG A 320 -50.05 114.35 -99.50
N GLU A 321 -49.06 114.64 -100.34
CA GLU A 321 -49.18 115.60 -101.45
C GLU A 321 -50.28 115.19 -102.44
N ALA A 322 -50.39 113.91 -102.77
CA ALA A 322 -51.46 113.39 -103.62
C ALA A 322 -52.85 113.60 -103.01
N ARG A 323 -53.02 113.45 -101.69
CA ARG A 323 -54.28 113.76 -100.98
C ARG A 323 -54.59 115.25 -101.00
N GLU A 324 -53.60 116.10 -100.73
CA GLU A 324 -53.76 117.56 -100.73
C GLU A 324 -54.03 118.14 -102.10
N ALA A 325 -53.38 117.64 -103.16
CA ALA A 325 -53.64 118.05 -104.54
C ALA A 325 -55.06 117.70 -104.98
N ARG A 326 -55.56 116.54 -104.54
CA ARG A 326 -56.95 116.13 -104.79
C ARG A 326 -57.95 117.07 -104.11
N ALA A 327 -57.70 117.43 -102.86
CA ALA A 327 -58.52 118.40 -102.12
C ALA A 327 -58.48 119.80 -102.77
N ARG A 328 -57.30 120.27 -103.22
CA ARG A 328 -57.15 121.57 -103.90
C ARG A 328 -57.91 121.64 -105.22
N ALA A 329 -57.92 120.55 -106.00
CA ALA A 329 -58.67 120.46 -107.26
C ALA A 329 -60.19 120.52 -107.04
N GLU A 330 -60.71 119.97 -105.93
CA GLU A 330 -62.12 120.09 -105.56
C GLU A 330 -62.49 121.53 -105.17
N THR A 331 -61.64 122.21 -104.38
CA THR A 331 -61.85 123.65 -104.04
C THR A 331 -61.73 124.59 -105.24
N SER A 332 -60.82 124.33 -106.20
CA SER A 332 -60.68 125.19 -107.38
C SER A 332 -61.85 125.03 -108.35
N GLN A 333 -62.45 123.84 -108.47
CA GLN A 333 -63.70 123.64 -109.20
C GLN A 333 -64.88 124.39 -108.55
N ALA A 334 -64.93 124.45 -107.22
CA ALA A 334 -65.93 125.23 -106.50
C ALA A 334 -65.76 126.75 -106.73
N ALA A 335 -64.53 127.27 -106.63
CA ALA A 335 -64.23 128.70 -106.84
C ALA A 335 -64.45 129.17 -108.29
N LEU A 336 -64.22 128.30 -109.29
CA LEU A 336 -64.49 128.61 -110.70
C LEU A 336 -65.98 128.69 -111.02
N ALA A 337 -66.83 127.93 -110.30
CA ALA A 337 -68.28 128.04 -110.42
C ALA A 337 -68.79 129.38 -109.84
N GLU A 338 -68.15 129.87 -108.77
CA GLU A 338 -68.49 131.13 -108.09
C GLU A 338 -68.05 132.37 -108.91
N ALA A 339 -66.83 132.35 -109.46
CA ALA A 339 -66.31 133.42 -110.33
C ALA A 339 -67.09 133.57 -111.66
N LYS A 340 -67.70 132.48 -112.16
CA LYS A 340 -68.59 132.53 -113.33
C LYS A 340 -69.90 133.27 -113.04
N ALA A 341 -70.38 133.23 -111.80
CA ALA A 341 -71.60 133.94 -111.39
C ALA A 341 -71.35 135.44 -111.13
N GLU A 342 -70.15 135.82 -110.66
CA GLU A 342 -69.80 137.22 -110.42
C GLU A 342 -69.49 138.01 -111.71
N LEU A 343 -68.89 137.38 -112.72
CA LEU A 343 -68.57 138.04 -114.00
C LEU A 343 -69.84 138.43 -114.79
N ASP A 344 -70.87 137.57 -114.76
CA ASP A 344 -72.19 137.86 -115.34
C ASP A 344 -72.89 139.05 -114.64
N ALA A 345 -72.59 139.31 -113.36
CA ALA A 345 -73.15 140.43 -112.61
C ALA A 345 -72.45 141.79 -112.86
N VAL A 346 -71.15 141.77 -113.22
CA VAL A 346 -70.36 143.00 -113.47
C VAL A 346 -70.58 143.56 -114.88
N LEU A 347 -70.73 142.70 -115.89
CA LEU A 347 -70.97 143.13 -117.27
C LEU A 347 -72.35 143.78 -117.46
N VAL A 348 -73.35 143.41 -116.66
CA VAL A 348 -74.67 144.07 -116.62
C VAL A 348 -74.58 145.49 -116.02
N ARG A 349 -73.66 145.74 -115.09
CA ARG A 349 -73.49 147.06 -114.42
C ARG A 349 -72.71 148.08 -115.25
N GLU A 350 -71.80 147.65 -116.13
CA GLU A 350 -71.07 148.56 -117.04
C GLU A 350 -71.96 149.12 -118.17
N ALA A 351 -73.03 148.39 -118.54
CA ALA A 351 -74.01 148.80 -119.53
C ALA A 351 -74.90 149.98 -119.06
N GLU A 352 -74.97 150.27 -117.75
CA GLU A 352 -75.91 151.24 -117.18
C GLU A 352 -75.28 152.62 -116.86
N ALA A 353 -73.94 152.75 -116.84
CA ALA A 353 -73.26 153.98 -116.39
C ALA A 353 -72.88 154.98 -117.50
N ARG A 354 -72.99 154.62 -118.79
CA ARG A 354 -72.60 155.50 -119.92
C ARG A 354 -73.72 156.39 -120.49
N ASP A 355 -74.97 156.29 -119.98
CA ASP A 355 -76.16 156.94 -120.57
C ASP A 355 -76.61 158.28 -119.94
N LYS A 356 -75.84 158.96 -119.06
CA LYS A 356 -76.23 160.29 -118.53
C LYS A 356 -75.06 161.30 -118.41
N GLY A 357 -74.90 162.13 -119.44
CA GLY A 357 -74.10 163.36 -119.40
C GLY A 357 -73.54 163.78 -120.78
N ARG A 358 -74.35 164.45 -121.62
CA ARG A 358 -73.91 164.98 -122.94
C ARG A 358 -73.32 166.38 -122.77
N PRO A 359 -72.38 166.86 -123.61
CA PRO A 359 -72.85 167.51 -124.85
C PRO A 359 -71.92 167.40 -126.09
N ARG A 360 -72.58 167.22 -127.25
CA ARG A 360 -72.32 167.73 -128.61
C ARG A 360 -70.89 167.89 -129.18
N GLY A 361 -70.70 167.28 -130.36
CA GLY A 361 -69.86 167.72 -131.49
C GLY A 361 -69.60 166.56 -132.47
N THR A 362 -70.47 166.29 -133.45
CA THR A 362 -70.31 166.53 -134.91
C THR A 362 -69.05 165.96 -135.55
N GLY A 363 -69.24 165.00 -136.47
CA GLY A 363 -68.22 164.34 -137.27
C GLY A 363 -68.60 162.91 -137.54
#